data_AF-A0A6J1BHB7-F1
#
_entry.id   AF-A0A6J1BHB7-F1
#
_cell.length_a   1.000
_cell.length_b   1.000
_cell.length_c   1.000
_cell.angle_alpha   90.00
_cell.angle_beta   90.00
_cell.angle_gamma   90.00
#
_symmetry.space_group_name_H-M   'P 1'
#
loop_
_entity.id
_entity.type
_entity.pdbx_description
1 polymer ?
#
loop_
_entity_poly.entity_id
_entity_poly.type
_entity_poly.pdbx_seq_one_letter_code
_entity_poly.pdbx_strand_id
1 'polypeptide(L)'
;MAEEPAPKPGLEGRTVEECQDMIQRSFRTPMVKFLKEHLEKAGCTFGDNFIKAVHCNNQISGGYVRGEGIMVCSNHINMQDEVNQVVIHELIHAYDDCRAANLDWANCAHHACSEIRAGHLSGDCHYKRELLRGYMKIRGHEQCWHPINQILK
;
A
#
# COMPACT_ATOMS: atom_id res chain seq x y z
N MET A 1 17.86 29.93 -20.57
CA MET A 1 18.00 28.82 -19.59
C MET A 1 17.15 29.23 -18.42
N ALA A 2 15.98 28.60 -18.24
CA ALA A 2 15.13 28.89 -17.09
C ALA A 2 15.76 28.20 -15.87
N GLU A 3 16.05 29.00 -14.86
CA GLU A 3 16.61 28.59 -13.58
C GLU A 3 15.56 27.74 -12.84
N GLU A 4 15.90 26.51 -12.46
CA GLU A 4 15.00 25.68 -11.67
C GLU A 4 14.84 26.27 -10.26
N PRO A 5 13.61 26.36 -9.73
CA PRO A 5 13.39 26.99 -8.44
C PRO A 5 13.95 26.12 -7.32
N ALA A 6 14.69 26.76 -6.41
CA ALA A 6 15.27 26.12 -5.22
C ALA A 6 14.19 25.37 -4.38
N PRO A 7 14.55 24.23 -3.76
CA PRO A 7 13.63 23.45 -2.96
C PRO A 7 13.15 24.26 -1.74
N LYS A 8 11.84 24.26 -1.52
CA LYS A 8 11.20 24.95 -0.39
C LYS A 8 11.55 24.22 0.91
N PRO A 9 12.12 24.88 1.93
CA PRO A 9 12.45 24.24 3.19
C PRO A 9 11.17 24.05 4.03
N GLY A 10 10.86 22.80 4.39
CA GLY A 10 9.77 22.49 5.34
C GLY A 10 9.02 21.16 5.18
N LEU A 11 9.37 20.29 4.24
CA LEU A 11 8.67 19.01 4.03
C LEU A 11 9.64 17.92 3.55
N GLU A 12 10.77 17.77 4.23
CA GLU A 12 11.66 16.65 3.96
C GLU A 12 11.05 15.39 4.57
N GLY A 13 10.67 14.43 3.71
CA GLY A 13 10.31 13.08 4.17
C GLY A 13 11.51 12.37 4.81
N ARG A 14 11.36 11.09 5.15
CA ARG A 14 12.42 10.32 5.81
C ARG A 14 13.55 9.96 4.85
N THR A 15 14.73 9.73 5.43
CA THR A 15 15.82 9.05 4.74
C THR A 15 15.40 7.62 4.37
N VAL A 16 16.08 7.03 3.38
CA VAL A 16 15.79 5.66 2.94
C VAL A 16 16.04 4.67 4.08
N GLU A 17 17.10 4.89 4.86
CA GLU A 17 17.48 4.07 6.01
C GLU A 17 16.43 4.11 7.13
N GLU A 18 15.97 5.30 7.51
CA GLU A 18 14.90 5.45 8.51
C GLU A 18 13.60 4.79 8.05
N CYS A 19 13.25 4.95 6.77
CA CYS A 19 12.08 4.31 6.20
C CYS A 19 12.22 2.78 6.18
N GLN A 20 13.41 2.25 5.89
CA GLN A 20 13.68 0.82 5.94
C GLN A 20 13.49 0.27 7.36
N ASP A 21 13.94 0.98 8.38
CA ASP A 21 13.70 0.62 9.79
C ASP A 21 12.21 0.65 10.15
N MET A 22 11.44 1.58 9.58
CA MET A 22 9.98 1.61 9.74
C MET A 22 9.30 0.40 9.06
N ILE A 23 9.78 -0.01 7.88
CA ILE A 23 9.29 -1.23 7.20
C ILE A 23 9.58 -2.45 8.08
N GLN A 24 10.78 -2.58 8.64
CA GLN A 24 11.09 -3.72 9.52
C GLN A 24 10.20 -3.75 10.77
N ARG A 25 9.84 -2.58 11.32
CA ARG A 25 8.88 -2.48 12.42
C ARG A 25 7.46 -2.90 12.01
N SER A 26 7.04 -2.63 10.78
CA SER A 26 5.70 -3.00 10.30
C SER A 26 5.48 -4.51 10.28
N PHE A 27 6.54 -5.31 10.12
CA PHE A 27 6.49 -6.78 10.18
C PHE A 27 6.06 -7.34 11.53
N ARG A 28 6.06 -6.50 12.58
CA ARG A 28 5.57 -6.89 13.91
C ARG A 28 4.05 -6.76 14.03
N THR A 29 3.40 -6.03 13.12
CA THR A 29 1.94 -5.83 13.14
C THR A 29 1.20 -7.13 12.79
N PRO A 30 0.06 -7.43 13.45
CA PRO A 30 -0.68 -8.67 13.21
C PRO A 30 -1.12 -8.84 11.74
N MET A 31 -1.55 -7.75 11.09
CA MET A 31 -2.00 -7.79 9.70
C MET A 31 -0.88 -8.12 8.71
N VAL A 32 0.32 -7.54 8.88
CA VAL A 32 1.45 -7.85 7.99
C VAL A 32 1.91 -9.30 8.19
N LYS A 33 1.93 -9.80 9.42
CA LYS A 33 2.23 -11.22 9.68
C LYS A 33 1.22 -12.13 8.99
N PHE A 34 -0.06 -11.85 9.16
CA PHE A 34 -1.15 -12.59 8.54
C PHE A 34 -1.01 -12.63 7.01
N LEU A 35 -0.79 -11.48 6.37
CA LEU A 35 -0.64 -11.43 4.91
C LEU A 35 0.60 -12.17 4.41
N LYS A 36 1.74 -12.06 5.11
CA LYS A 36 2.95 -12.82 4.78
C LYS A 36 2.72 -14.33 4.86
N GLU A 37 2.11 -14.82 5.95
CA GLU A 37 1.79 -16.24 6.09
C GLU A 37 0.85 -16.74 4.98
N HIS A 38 -0.11 -15.92 4.56
CA HIS A 38 -1.04 -16.27 3.49
C HIS A 38 -0.42 -16.22 2.10
N LEU A 39 0.50 -15.30 1.84
CA LEU A 39 1.33 -15.29 0.63
C LEU A 39 2.17 -16.57 0.53
N GLU A 40 2.85 -16.94 1.62
CA GLU A 40 3.66 -18.17 1.67
C GLU A 40 2.79 -19.43 1.43
N LYS A 41 1.62 -19.52 2.08
CA LYS A 41 0.68 -20.64 1.90
C LYS A 41 0.11 -20.73 0.48
N ALA A 42 -0.04 -19.59 -0.20
CA ALA A 42 -0.49 -19.54 -1.58
C ALA A 42 0.62 -19.90 -2.59
N GLY A 43 1.85 -20.15 -2.13
CA GLY A 43 3.00 -20.48 -2.98
C GLY A 43 3.63 -19.25 -3.63
N CYS A 44 3.34 -18.04 -3.14
CA CYS A 44 3.91 -16.81 -3.65
C CYS A 44 5.35 -16.65 -3.17
N THR A 45 6.26 -16.29 -4.07
CA THR A 45 7.64 -15.99 -3.70
C THR A 45 7.71 -14.67 -2.93
N PHE A 46 7.97 -14.76 -1.63
CA PHE A 46 8.29 -13.61 -0.77
C PHE A 46 9.79 -13.67 -0.43
N GLY A 47 10.62 -13.06 -1.28
CA GLY A 47 12.07 -13.10 -1.14
C GLY A 47 12.63 -12.04 -0.19
N ASP A 48 13.93 -12.15 0.08
CA ASP A 48 14.68 -11.07 0.72
C ASP A 48 14.59 -9.81 -0.15
N ASN A 49 14.38 -8.65 0.47
CA ASN A 49 14.15 -7.36 -0.20
C ASN A 49 12.85 -7.25 -1.02
N PHE A 50 11.86 -8.14 -0.82
CA PHE A 50 10.54 -7.99 -1.44
C PHE A 50 9.86 -6.66 -1.08
N ILE A 51 10.22 -6.05 0.05
CA ILE A 51 9.77 -4.70 0.44
C ILE A 51 11.00 -3.83 0.70
N LYS A 52 11.10 -2.72 -0.03
CA LYS A 52 12.25 -1.80 0.05
C LYS A 52 11.82 -0.33 0.15
N ALA A 53 12.54 0.43 0.96
CA ALA A 53 12.46 1.88 0.93
C ALA A 53 13.23 2.44 -0.27
N VAL A 54 12.66 3.46 -0.93
CA VAL A 54 13.29 4.16 -2.06
C VAL A 54 12.99 5.65 -2.00
N HIS A 55 13.78 6.45 -2.71
CA HIS A 55 13.44 7.83 -3.00
C HIS A 55 12.60 7.90 -4.29
N CYS A 56 11.45 8.57 -4.24
CA CYS A 56 10.53 8.69 -5.36
C CYS A 56 10.48 10.11 -5.89
N ASN A 57 10.39 10.25 -7.22
CA ASN A 57 10.18 11.56 -7.86
C ASN A 57 8.70 11.95 -7.94
N ASN A 58 7.82 10.95 -7.87
CA ASN A 58 6.37 11.12 -7.94
C ASN A 58 5.79 11.16 -6.53
N GLN A 59 4.74 11.96 -6.34
CA GLN A 59 4.02 12.10 -5.07
C GLN A 59 3.14 10.88 -4.75
N ILE A 60 3.77 9.73 -4.50
CA ILE A 60 3.14 8.48 -4.08
C ILE A 60 3.83 7.97 -2.81
N SER A 61 3.09 7.27 -1.95
CA SER A 61 3.65 6.71 -0.70
C SER A 61 4.32 5.34 -0.91
N GLY A 62 3.95 4.62 -1.96
CA GLY A 62 4.52 3.32 -2.32
C GLY A 62 3.81 2.70 -3.51
N GLY A 63 4.15 1.45 -3.82
CA GLY A 63 3.51 0.68 -4.88
C GLY A 63 4.03 -0.75 -4.98
N TYR A 64 3.18 -1.64 -5.47
CA TYR A 64 3.51 -3.00 -5.86
C TYR A 64 3.76 -3.10 -7.37
N VAL A 65 4.83 -3.79 -7.75
CA VAL A 65 5.16 -4.10 -9.14
C VAL A 65 5.34 -5.60 -9.28
N ARG A 66 4.60 -6.20 -10.21
CA ARG A 66 4.68 -7.64 -10.54
C ARG A 66 6.14 -8.02 -10.87
N GLY A 67 6.67 -9.00 -10.15
CA GLY A 67 8.04 -9.51 -10.32
C GLY A 67 9.14 -8.69 -9.64
N GLU A 68 8.87 -7.46 -9.19
CA GLU A 68 9.84 -6.63 -8.48
C GLU A 68 9.57 -6.50 -6.98
N GLY A 69 8.30 -6.59 -6.57
CA GLY A 69 7.88 -6.48 -5.18
C GLY A 69 7.33 -5.09 -4.83
N ILE A 70 7.47 -4.71 -3.57
CA ILE A 70 6.88 -3.51 -2.97
C ILE A 70 7.95 -2.46 -2.75
N MET A 71 7.66 -1.23 -3.19
CA MET A 71 8.47 -0.06 -2.89
C MET A 71 7.71 0.89 -1.97
N VAL A 72 8.40 1.50 -1.02
CA VAL A 72 7.88 2.51 -0.11
C VAL A 72 8.69 3.79 -0.28
N CYS A 73 8.03 4.90 -0.60
CA CYS A 73 8.67 6.18 -0.92
C CYS A 73 9.02 6.94 0.36
N SER A 74 10.30 6.91 0.76
CA SER A 74 10.76 7.48 2.03
C SER A 74 10.51 8.98 2.14
N ASN A 75 10.68 9.70 1.01
CA ASN A 75 10.51 11.14 0.92
C ASN A 75 9.03 11.61 0.94
N HIS A 76 8.06 10.68 1.01
CA HIS A 76 6.63 10.97 1.07
C HIS A 76 5.94 10.35 2.30
N ILE A 77 6.72 9.88 3.28
CA ILE A 77 6.21 9.27 4.50
C ILE A 77 6.95 9.84 5.71
N ASN A 78 6.21 10.08 6.79
CA ASN A 78 6.77 10.63 8.03
C ASN A 78 6.43 9.80 9.28
N MET A 79 5.33 9.03 9.24
CA MET A 79 4.79 8.32 10.39
C MET A 79 4.87 6.79 10.22
N GLN A 80 5.12 6.06 11.31
CA GLN A 80 5.14 4.59 11.31
C GLN A 80 3.83 3.99 10.82
N ASP A 81 2.75 4.67 11.15
CA ASP A 81 1.40 4.29 10.79
C ASP A 81 1.17 4.37 9.27
N GLU A 82 1.70 5.39 8.58
CA GLU A 82 1.67 5.47 7.11
C GLU A 82 2.45 4.32 6.46
N VAL A 83 3.64 3.97 6.98
CA VAL A 83 4.40 2.81 6.49
C VAL A 83 3.61 1.52 6.69
N ASN A 84 2.96 1.36 7.84
CA ASN A 84 2.15 0.16 8.11
C ASN A 84 1.02 0.04 7.07
N GLN A 85 0.32 1.14 6.77
CA GLN A 85 -0.75 1.15 5.79
C GLN A 85 -0.27 0.81 4.39
N VAL A 86 0.78 1.48 3.91
CA VAL A 86 1.37 1.21 2.58
C VAL A 86 1.79 -0.25 2.49
N VAL A 87 2.52 -0.77 3.49
CA VAL A 87 2.96 -2.17 3.47
C VAL A 87 1.77 -3.12 3.42
N ILE A 88 0.70 -2.89 4.19
CA ILE A 88 -0.49 -3.74 4.16
C ILE A 88 -1.21 -3.64 2.81
N HIS A 89 -1.42 -2.43 2.29
CA HIS A 89 -2.07 -2.15 1.01
C HIS A 89 -1.36 -2.89 -0.13
N GLU A 90 -0.05 -2.71 -0.23
CA GLU A 90 0.74 -3.32 -1.30
C GLU A 90 0.91 -4.84 -1.14
N LEU A 91 0.89 -5.37 0.09
CA LEU A 91 0.83 -6.82 0.32
C LEU A 91 -0.48 -7.44 -0.16
N ILE A 92 -1.59 -6.70 -0.10
CA ILE A 92 -2.88 -7.16 -0.63
C ILE A 92 -2.85 -7.21 -2.16
N HIS A 93 -2.20 -6.24 -2.81
CA HIS A 93 -1.94 -6.28 -4.25
C HIS A 93 -1.04 -7.45 -4.64
N ALA A 94 0.05 -7.69 -3.89
CA ALA A 94 0.90 -8.85 -4.11
C ALA A 94 0.13 -10.17 -3.95
N TYR A 95 -0.76 -10.26 -2.96
CA TYR A 95 -1.60 -11.44 -2.75
C TYR A 95 -2.63 -11.62 -3.86
N ASP A 96 -3.20 -10.51 -4.35
CA ASP A 96 -4.07 -10.52 -5.53
C ASP A 96 -3.37 -11.08 -6.75
N ASP A 97 -2.20 -10.53 -7.07
CA ASP A 97 -1.41 -10.90 -8.22
C ASP A 97 -1.05 -12.38 -8.22
N CYS A 98 -0.64 -12.87 -7.04
CA CYS A 98 -0.23 -14.25 -6.88
C CYS A 98 -1.38 -15.25 -7.01
N ARG A 99 -2.55 -14.95 -6.42
CA ARG A 99 -3.64 -15.93 -6.32
C ARG A 99 -4.58 -15.89 -7.53
N ALA A 100 -4.75 -14.72 -8.14
CA ALA A 100 -5.72 -14.55 -9.21
C ALA A 100 -5.16 -15.02 -10.55
N ALA A 101 -5.66 -16.16 -11.04
CA ALA A 101 -5.23 -16.76 -12.30
C ALA A 101 -5.37 -15.83 -13.53
N ASN A 102 -6.25 -14.82 -13.47
CA ASN A 102 -6.56 -13.90 -14.57
C ASN A 102 -6.47 -12.42 -14.19
N LEU A 103 -5.65 -12.05 -13.18
CA LEU A 103 -5.48 -10.63 -12.85
C LEU A 103 -4.66 -9.92 -13.92
N ASP A 104 -5.26 -8.88 -14.47
CA ASP A 104 -4.67 -8.04 -15.51
C ASP A 104 -4.65 -6.59 -15.01
N TRP A 105 -3.45 -6.10 -14.70
CA TRP A 105 -3.24 -4.74 -14.24
C TRP A 105 -3.51 -3.68 -15.32
N ALA A 106 -3.56 -4.06 -16.61
CA ALA A 106 -3.98 -3.17 -17.69
C ALA A 106 -5.51 -3.06 -17.81
N ASN A 107 -6.26 -3.95 -17.16
CA ASN A 107 -7.71 -3.90 -17.12
C ASN A 107 -8.18 -3.03 -15.95
N CYS A 108 -8.82 -1.89 -16.27
CA CYS A 108 -9.29 -0.94 -15.27
C CYS A 108 -10.22 -1.56 -14.21
N ALA A 109 -11.05 -2.55 -14.58
CA ALA A 109 -11.96 -3.18 -13.63
C ALA A 109 -11.20 -4.07 -12.64
N HIS A 110 -10.22 -4.83 -13.13
CA HIS A 110 -9.37 -5.67 -12.27
C HIS A 110 -8.54 -4.82 -11.31
N HIS A 111 -7.91 -3.76 -11.82
CA HIS A 111 -7.16 -2.82 -11.01
C HIS A 111 -8.06 -2.18 -9.94
N ALA A 112 -9.21 -1.62 -10.32
CA ALA A 112 -10.14 -1.00 -9.37
C ALA A 112 -10.63 -1.99 -8.29
N CYS A 113 -10.90 -3.25 -8.65
CA CYS A 113 -11.30 -4.27 -7.68
C CYS A 113 -10.20 -4.53 -6.64
N SER A 114 -8.93 -4.59 -7.08
CA SER A 114 -7.79 -4.78 -6.19
C SER A 114 -7.62 -3.59 -5.25
N GLU A 115 -7.72 -2.35 -5.76
CA GLU A 115 -7.65 -1.11 -4.96
C GLU A 115 -8.75 -1.02 -3.92
N ILE A 116 -10.01 -1.35 -4.29
CA ILE A 116 -11.14 -1.37 -3.35
C ILE A 116 -10.85 -2.33 -2.19
N ARG A 117 -10.32 -3.52 -2.50
CA ARG A 117 -9.98 -4.50 -1.46
C ARG A 117 -8.81 -4.04 -0.61
N ALA A 118 -7.77 -3.50 -1.23
CA ALA A 118 -6.58 -3.00 -0.56
C ALA A 118 -6.94 -1.87 0.42
N GLY A 119 -7.68 -0.85 -0.01
CA GLY A 119 -8.12 0.26 0.84
C GLY A 119 -9.07 -0.14 1.96
N HIS A 120 -9.90 -1.18 1.74
CA HIS A 120 -10.77 -1.72 2.80
C HIS A 120 -9.98 -2.48 3.87
N LEU A 121 -9.09 -3.39 3.47
CA LEU A 121 -8.37 -4.28 4.39
C LEU A 121 -7.10 -3.65 5.01
N SER A 122 -6.52 -2.63 4.39
CA SER A 122 -5.42 -1.83 4.95
C SER A 122 -5.88 -0.91 6.10
N GLY A 123 -7.20 -0.69 6.21
CA GLY A 123 -7.78 0.28 7.12
C GLY A 123 -7.62 1.72 6.64
N ASP A 124 -7.24 1.95 5.37
CA ASP A 124 -7.19 3.28 4.76
C ASP A 124 -8.53 3.99 4.77
N CYS A 125 -9.62 3.24 4.61
CA CYS A 125 -10.99 3.76 4.68
C CYS A 125 -11.59 3.74 6.10
N HIS A 126 -10.81 3.47 7.15
CA HIS A 126 -11.36 3.36 8.50
C HIS A 126 -11.89 4.71 9.01
N TYR A 127 -13.11 4.75 9.57
CA TYR A 127 -13.80 5.97 10.04
C TYR A 127 -12.91 6.93 10.83
N LYS A 128 -12.11 6.41 11.77
CA LYS A 128 -11.17 7.23 12.57
C LYS A 128 -10.17 8.03 11.72
N ARG A 129 -9.71 7.48 10.60
CA ARG A 129 -8.79 8.15 9.67
C ARG A 129 -9.52 9.11 8.76
N GLU A 130 -10.69 8.74 8.26
CA GLU A 130 -11.53 9.64 7.47
C GLU A 130 -11.92 10.89 8.27
N LEU A 131 -12.22 10.71 9.56
CA LEU A 131 -12.43 11.81 10.51
C LEU A 131 -11.16 12.66 10.68
N LEU A 132 -9.98 12.04 10.81
CA LEU A 132 -8.70 12.75 10.92
C LEU A 132 -8.31 13.49 9.63
N ARG A 133 -8.76 13.00 8.46
CA ARG A 133 -8.64 13.64 7.14
C ARG A 133 -9.72 14.72 6.92
N GLY A 134 -10.60 14.97 7.89
CA GLY A 134 -11.62 16.02 7.84
C GLY A 134 -12.93 15.62 7.17
N TYR A 135 -13.11 14.34 6.83
CA TYR A 135 -14.35 13.81 6.25
C TYR A 135 -15.33 13.42 7.37
N MET A 136 -16.36 14.25 7.55
CA MET A 136 -17.38 14.14 8.61
C MET A 136 -18.69 13.45 8.16
N LYS A 137 -18.73 12.84 6.97
CA LYS A 137 -19.98 12.29 6.41
C LYS A 137 -20.27 10.87 6.93
N ILE A 138 -21.07 10.76 8.00
CA ILE A 138 -21.49 9.48 8.65
C ILE A 138 -22.17 8.48 7.69
N ARG A 139 -22.67 8.91 6.52
CA ARG A 139 -23.22 8.00 5.50
C ARG A 139 -22.13 7.46 4.57
N GLY A 140 -21.96 6.14 4.57
CA GLY A 140 -21.10 5.43 3.62
C GLY A 140 -19.73 5.01 4.15
N HIS A 141 -19.44 5.18 5.45
CA HIS A 141 -18.16 4.74 6.06
C HIS A 141 -17.92 3.22 6.00
N GLU A 142 -18.91 2.43 5.61
CA GLU A 142 -18.80 0.99 5.30
C GLU A 142 -19.15 0.66 3.83
N GLN A 143 -19.28 1.64 2.94
CA GLN A 143 -19.67 1.41 1.55
C GLN A 143 -18.46 1.39 0.61
N CYS A 144 -17.60 0.38 0.79
CA CYS A 144 -17.03 -0.34 -0.35
C CYS A 144 -17.88 -1.59 -0.62
N TRP A 145 -19.19 -1.40 -0.82
CA TRP A 145 -20.12 -2.47 -1.17
C TRP A 145 -20.69 -2.20 -2.56
N HIS A 146 -20.27 -3.01 -3.54
CA HIS A 146 -21.18 -3.67 -4.46
C HIS A 146 -20.86 -5.18 -4.40
N PRO A 147 -21.85 -6.07 -4.47
CA PRO A 147 -21.63 -7.50 -4.32
C PRO A 147 -20.91 -8.03 -5.56
N ILE A 148 -19.58 -8.12 -5.53
CA ILE A 148 -18.84 -8.94 -6.50
C ILE A 148 -18.89 -10.38 -5.99
N ASN A 149 -20.07 -10.98 -6.09
CA ASN A 149 -20.28 -12.40 -5.87
C ASN A 149 -19.68 -13.25 -7.02
N GLN A 150 -18.54 -12.82 -7.61
CA GLN A 150 -18.01 -13.45 -8.82
C GLN A 150 -16.49 -13.38 -9.03
N ILE A 151 -15.65 -13.23 -8.00
CA ILE A 151 -14.19 -13.44 -8.19
C ILE A 151 -13.58 -14.20 -7.00
N LEU A 152 -14.28 -15.25 -6.54
CA LEU A 152 -13.75 -16.27 -5.61
C LEU A 152 -14.35 -17.65 -5.94
N LYS A 153 -14.10 -18.12 -7.16
CA LYS A 153 -13.76 -19.53 -7.38
C LYS A 153 -12.33 -19.59 -7.86
#